data_AF-A0A5M9JFP7-F1
#
_entry.id   AF-A0A5M9JFP7-F1
#
_cell.length_a   1.000
_cell.length_b   1.000
_cell.length_c   1.000
_cell.angle_alpha   90.00
_cell.angle_beta   90.00
_cell.angle_gamma   90.00
#
_symmetry.space_group_name_H-M   'P 1'
#
loop_
_entity.id
_entity.type
_entity.pdbx_description
1 polymer ?
#
loop_
_entity_poly.entity_id
_entity_poly.type
_entity_poly.pdbx_seq_one_letter_code
_entity_poly.pdbx_strand_id
1 'polypeptide(L)'
;MLERVVWDDRIMAIVARIVDNGWECTNEIAHITVGTRGNDVKPKESNDLLKRWLEKGSGDETQIGELVIDGRKIVSGTVKGVLSNR
;
A
#
# COMPACT_ATOMS: atom_id res chain seq x y z
N MET A 1 -9.47 3.95 -6.08
CA MET A 1 -9.84 2.58 -6.53
C MET A 1 -8.91 1.60 -5.83
N LEU A 2 -9.45 0.57 -5.20
CA LEU A 2 -8.67 -0.48 -4.54
C LEU A 2 -8.42 -1.60 -5.55
N GLU A 3 -7.16 -2.03 -5.68
CA GLU A 3 -6.77 -2.98 -6.72
C GLU A 3 -6.40 -4.34 -6.12
N ARG A 4 -5.46 -4.35 -5.17
CA ARG A 4 -4.85 -5.59 -4.68
C ARG A 4 -4.38 -5.43 -3.24
N VAL A 5 -4.45 -6.50 -2.46
CA VAL A 5 -3.76 -6.60 -1.17
C VAL A 5 -2.38 -7.20 -1.44
N VAL A 6 -1.33 -6.63 -0.84
CA VAL A 6 0.05 -7.12 -0.91
C VAL A 6 0.60 -7.19 0.51
N TRP A 7 1.24 -8.30 0.88
CA TRP A 7 1.77 -8.49 2.23
C TRP A 7 3.04 -9.36 2.27
N ASP A 8 3.80 -9.23 3.34
CA ASP A 8 4.85 -10.17 3.76
C ASP A 8 4.69 -10.49 5.26
N ASP A 9 5.74 -11.04 5.90
CA ASP A 9 5.73 -11.37 7.33
C ASP A 9 5.76 -10.13 8.25
N ARG A 10 5.88 -8.92 7.70
CA ARG A 10 6.02 -7.66 8.44
C ARG A 10 4.88 -6.69 8.20
N ILE A 11 4.36 -6.59 6.97
CA ILE A 11 3.47 -5.50 6.57
C ILE A 11 2.38 -6.01 5.64
N MET A 12 1.19 -5.43 5.77
CA MET A 12 0.11 -5.56 4.79
C MET A 12 -0.29 -4.17 4.26
N ALA A 13 -0.43 -4.07 2.95
CA ALA A 13 -0.87 -2.85 2.28
C ALA A 13 -1.88 -3.16 1.16
N ILE A 14 -2.72 -2.17 0.85
CA ILE A 14 -3.61 -2.20 -0.31
C ILE A 14 -3.03 -1.28 -1.37
N VAL A 15 -2.74 -1.83 -2.55
CA VAL A 15 -2.41 -1.05 -3.75
C VAL A 15 -3.68 -0.36 -4.23
N ALA A 16 -3.57 0.95 -4.45
CA ALA A 16 -4.69 1.79 -4.82
C ALA A 16 -4.31 2.76 -5.94
N ARG A 17 -5.33 3.23 -6.66
CA ARG A 17 -5.20 4.27 -7.66
C ARG A 17 -6.10 5.45 -7.31
N ILE A 18 -5.57 6.66 -7.35
CA ILE A 18 -6.35 7.89 -7.24
C ILE A 18 -7.15 8.04 -8.53
N VAL A 19 -8.47 8.19 -8.42
CA VAL A 19 -9.39 8.34 -9.57
C VAL A 19 -9.77 9.80 -9.82
N ASP A 20 -9.38 10.68 -8.91
CA ASP A 20 -9.58 12.12 -9.01
C ASP A 20 -8.42 12.77 -9.79
N ASN A 21 -8.73 13.74 -10.66
CA ASN A 21 -7.72 14.39 -11.51
C ASN A 21 -7.05 15.61 -10.82
N GLY A 22 -7.47 15.99 -9.62
CA GLY A 22 -6.91 17.11 -8.87
C GLY A 22 -5.75 16.72 -7.94
N TRP A 23 -5.46 15.43 -7.79
CA TRP A 23 -4.46 14.92 -6.85
C TRP A 23 -3.56 13.87 -7.49
N GLU A 24 -2.27 13.99 -7.21
CA GLU A 24 -1.26 12.99 -7.57
C GLU A 24 -0.62 12.41 -6.32
N CYS A 25 -0.20 11.15 -6.40
CA CYS A 25 0.55 10.52 -5.33
C CYS A 25 2.03 10.76 -5.54
N THR A 26 2.74 11.19 -4.50
CA THR A 26 4.20 11.35 -4.54
C THR A 26 4.94 10.03 -4.44
N ASN A 27 4.30 8.98 -3.89
CA ASN A 27 4.89 7.65 -3.82
C ASN A 27 4.76 6.98 -5.20
N GLU A 28 5.76 6.17 -5.56
CA GLU A 28 5.77 5.38 -6.79
C GLU A 28 4.53 4.48 -6.90
N ILE A 29 4.12 3.88 -5.78
CA ILE A 29 2.90 3.08 -5.67
C ILE A 29 2.00 3.73 -4.62
N ALA A 30 0.88 4.27 -5.10
CA ALA A 30 -0.19 4.74 -4.22
C ALA A 30 -0.78 3.54 -3.46
N HIS A 31 -0.85 3.67 -2.13
CA HIS A 31 -1.25 2.57 -1.28
C HIS A 31 -1.85 3.03 0.05
N ILE A 32 -2.50 2.09 0.73
CA ILE A 32 -3.01 2.24 2.09
C ILE A 32 -2.32 1.18 2.94
N THR A 33 -1.58 1.59 3.97
CA THR A 33 -1.04 0.62 4.95
C THR A 33 -2.19 0.09 5.80
N VAL A 34 -2.37 -1.22 5.82
CA VAL A 34 -3.42 -1.89 6.62
C VAL A 34 -2.93 -2.11 8.05
N GLY A 35 -1.69 -2.56 8.20
CA GLY A 35 -1.09 -2.82 9.49
C GLY A 35 0.37 -3.25 9.37
N THR A 36 1.05 -3.22 10.51
CA THR A 36 2.42 -3.72 10.67
C THR A 36 2.43 -4.80 11.75
N ARG A 37 3.41 -5.71 11.69
CA ARG A 37 3.56 -6.82 12.65
C ARG A 37 3.71 -6.33 14.10
N GLY A 38 4.33 -5.17 14.29
CA GLY A 38 4.63 -4.63 15.62
C GLY A 38 5.19 -3.21 15.57
N ASN A 39 5.45 -2.63 16.74
CA ASN A 39 5.90 -1.24 16.90
C ASN A 39 7.33 -0.99 16.37
N ASP A 40 8.11 -2.05 16.21
CA ASP A 40 9.43 -2.08 15.58
C ASP A 40 9.36 -1.90 14.06
N VAL A 41 8.21 -2.23 13.44
CA VAL A 41 7.96 -2.08 12.01
C VAL A 41 7.21 -0.77 11.78
N LYS A 42 7.85 0.19 11.12
CA LYS A 42 7.27 1.50 10.85
C LYS A 42 6.35 1.43 9.63
N PRO A 43 5.17 2.07 9.66
CA PRO A 43 4.26 2.07 8.51
C PRO A 43 4.90 2.52 7.19
N LYS A 44 5.92 3.40 7.23
CA LYS A 44 6.64 3.83 6.01
C LYS A 44 7.31 2.68 5.23
N GLU A 45 7.61 1.56 5.89
CA GLU A 45 8.25 0.39 5.27
C GLU A 45 7.31 -0.30 4.25
N SER A 46 6.01 0.03 4.22
CA SER A 46 5.09 -0.39 3.15
C SER A 46 5.58 0.05 1.76
N ASN A 47 6.27 1.19 1.66
CA ASN A 47 6.86 1.65 0.39
C ASN A 47 7.93 0.66 -0.10
N ASP A 48 8.77 0.16 0.81
CA ASP A 48 9.85 -0.76 0.49
C ASP A 48 9.31 -2.14 0.08
N LEU A 49 8.28 -2.63 0.78
CA LEU A 49 7.56 -3.86 0.40
C LEU A 49 7.01 -3.75 -1.02
N LEU A 50 6.28 -2.66 -1.32
CA LEU A 50 5.61 -2.51 -2.61
C LEU A 50 6.60 -2.32 -3.76
N LYS A 51 7.71 -1.62 -3.52
CA LYS A 51 8.79 -1.54 -4.50
C LYS A 51 9.39 -2.92 -4.79
N ARG A 52 9.68 -3.70 -3.75
CA ARG A 52 10.20 -5.06 -3.89
C ARG A 52 9.22 -5.99 -4.61
N TRP A 53 7.92 -5.84 -4.34
CA TRP A 53 6.85 -6.54 -5.05
C TRP A 53 6.82 -6.17 -6.53
N LEU A 54 6.94 -4.89 -6.88
CA LEU A 54 6.96 -4.44 -8.27
C LEU A 54 8.17 -5.00 -9.05
N GLU A 55 9.34 -5.04 -8.40
CA GLU A 55 10.58 -5.50 -9.02
C GLU A 55 10.69 -7.03 -9.12
N LYS A 56 10.21 -7.76 -8.10
CA LYS A 56 10.48 -9.21 -7.95
C LYS A 56 9.23 -10.08 -8.01
N GLY A 57 8.05 -9.49 -7.97
CA GLY A 57 6.78 -10.20 -7.92
C GLY A 57 6.47 -10.86 -6.56
N SER A 58 5.35 -11.57 -6.53
CA SER A 58 4.87 -12.37 -5.41
C SER A 58 5.23 -13.85 -5.56
N GLY A 59 5.22 -14.59 -4.45
CA GLY A 59 5.39 -16.04 -4.42
C GLY A 59 6.35 -16.51 -3.33
N ASP A 60 6.59 -17.81 -3.30
CA ASP A 60 7.41 -18.45 -2.27
C ASP A 60 8.86 -17.94 -2.28
N GLU A 61 9.44 -17.59 -3.43
CA GLU A 61 10.81 -17.08 -3.48
C GLU A 61 10.95 -15.68 -2.86
N THR A 62 9.95 -14.82 -3.01
CA THR A 62 9.98 -13.45 -2.48
C THR A 62 9.37 -13.35 -1.09
N GLN A 63 8.63 -14.38 -0.67
CA GLN A 63 7.79 -14.41 0.54
C GLN A 63 6.78 -13.24 0.56
N ILE A 64 6.37 -12.80 -0.63
CA ILE A 64 5.36 -11.76 -0.80
C ILE A 64 4.07 -12.43 -1.25
N GLY A 65 3.01 -12.25 -0.48
CA GLY A 65 1.66 -12.63 -0.84
C GLY A 65 0.95 -11.51 -1.58
N GLU A 66 0.06 -11.87 -2.49
CA GLU A 66 -0.81 -10.93 -3.17
C GLU A 66 -2.21 -11.50 -3.41
N LEU A 67 -3.22 -10.62 -3.40
CA LEU A 67 -4.60 -10.99 -3.69
C LEU A 67 -5.32 -9.85 -4.40
N VAL A 68 -5.92 -10.13 -5.55
CA VAL A 68 -6.74 -9.15 -6.29
C VAL A 68 -8.02 -8.85 -5.52
N ILE A 69 -8.35 -7.56 -5.41
CA ILE A 69 -9.64 -7.11 -4.88
C ILE A 69 -10.61 -7.04 -6.05
N ASP A 70 -11.61 -7.91 -6.04
CA ASP A 70 -12.62 -7.96 -7.09
C ASP A 70 -13.56 -6.73 -7.04
N GLY A 71 -14.17 -6.43 -8.18
CA GLY A 71 -15.20 -5.38 -8.31
C GLY A 71 -14.66 -3.95 -8.36
N ARG A 72 -13.33 -3.74 -8.43
CA ARG A 72 -12.68 -2.43 -8.59
C ARG A 72 -13.27 -1.35 -7.68
N LYS A 73 -13.37 -1.66 -6.38
CA LYS A 73 -14.09 -0.81 -5.44
C LYS A 73 -13.49 0.59 -5.37
N ILE A 74 -14.34 1.61 -5.59
CA ILE A 74 -13.99 3.01 -5.39
C ILE A 74 -14.53 3.43 -4.03
N VAL A 75 -13.68 4.10 -3.25
CA VAL A 75 -14.02 4.63 -1.94
C VAL A 75 -13.88 6.15 -1.97
N SER A 76 -14.82 6.85 -1.35
CA SER A 76 -14.73 8.29 -1.14
C SER A 76 -13.77 8.59 0.01
N GLY A 77 -12.94 9.62 -0.16
CA GLY A 77 -12.01 10.08 0.86
C GLY A 77 -11.85 11.59 0.82
N THR A 78 -11.18 12.15 1.83
CA THR A 78 -10.89 13.59 1.92
C THR A 78 -9.40 13.78 2.14
N VAL A 79 -8.77 14.64 1.33
CA VAL A 79 -7.36 15.00 1.50
C VAL A 79 -7.22 15.99 2.65
N LYS A 80 -6.28 15.73 3.56
CA LYS A 80 -6.01 16.58 4.74
C LYS A 80 -4.51 16.73 4.92
N GLY A 81 -4.07 17.93 5.30
CA GLY A 81 -2.74 18.13 5.86
C GLY A 81 -2.69 17.59 7.28
N VAL A 82 -1.70 16.76 7.60
CA VAL A 82 -1.46 16.24 8.96
C VAL A 82 -0.10 16.74 9.42
N LEU A 83 -0.08 17.50 10.51
CA LEU A 83 1.17 17.87 11.18
C LEU A 83 1.51 16.74 12.15
N SER A 84 2.63 16.05 11.93
CA SER A 84 3.14 15.10 12.90
C SER A 84 4.04 15.85 13.87
N ASN A 85 3.54 16.12 15.09
CA ASN A 85 4.39 16.61 16.17
C ASN A 85 5.34 15.48 16.55
N ARG A 86 6.62 15.67 16.22
CA ARG A 86 7.70 14.73 16.55
C ARG A 86 8.11 14.84 18.01
#